data_AF-A0A519K395-F1
#
_entry.id   AF-A0A519K395-F1
#
_cell.length_a   1.000
_cell.length_b   1.000
_cell.length_c   1.000
_cell.angle_alpha   90.00
_cell.angle_beta   90.00
_cell.angle_gamma   90.00
#
_symmetry.space_group_name_H-M   'P 1'
#
loop_
_entity.id
_entity.type
_entity.pdbx_description
1 polymer ?
#
loop_
_entity_poly.entity_id
_entity_poly.type
_entity_poly.pdbx_seq_one_letter_code
_entity_poly.pdbx_strand_id
1 'polypeptide(L)'
;MNIIIVGGGTAGWMSAAGLLGGLKPGQATVRLIESDDIATVGVGEATLPHVRAFNDRIGIEEADMMRATNGTFKLGIEFRDWGFLGSSYVHPFGAHGHAIGGVAFHQQWARARLAGQAADIGDYSYAIVASRRNRFEFPSKDLTAINSTYDHAYHFDAGLYARYLRGWCEARGLTRTEGKVREVRLDPGSGDVAALVLE
;
A
#
# COMPACT_ATOMS: atom_id res chain seq x y z
N MET A 1 5.83 -23.13 17.22
CA MET A 1 5.06 -21.96 17.72
C MET A 1 3.73 -21.90 17.00
N ASN A 2 2.65 -21.45 17.64
CA ASN A 2 1.34 -21.27 17.00
C ASN A 2 0.98 -19.78 17.03
N ILE A 3 0.65 -19.21 15.88
CA ILE A 3 0.21 -17.83 15.73
C ILE A 3 -1.24 -17.84 15.29
N ILE A 4 -2.10 -17.17 16.04
CA ILE A 4 -3.52 -17.03 15.72
C ILE A 4 -3.80 -15.56 15.43
N ILE A 5 -4.33 -15.29 14.24
CA ILE A 5 -4.76 -13.97 13.79
C ILE A 5 -6.28 -13.91 14.00
N VAL A 6 -6.76 -12.91 14.73
CA VAL A 6 -8.18 -12.68 14.98
C VAL A 6 -8.63 -11.49 14.15
N GLY A 7 -9.53 -11.73 13.20
CA GLY A 7 -9.98 -10.74 12.24
C GLY A 7 -9.42 -10.99 10.85
N GLY A 8 -10.30 -10.84 9.87
CA GLY A 8 -10.01 -10.97 8.45
C GLY A 8 -9.64 -9.66 7.78
N GLY A 9 -10.18 -9.46 6.57
CA GLY A 9 -9.97 -8.25 5.77
C GLY A 9 -8.51 -8.03 5.39
N THR A 10 -8.18 -6.82 4.95
CA THR A 10 -6.81 -6.49 4.53
C THR A 10 -5.82 -6.65 5.68
N ALA A 11 -6.14 -6.16 6.88
CA ALA A 11 -5.26 -6.27 8.04
C ALA A 11 -4.91 -7.72 8.40
N GLY A 12 -5.91 -8.61 8.51
CA GLY A 12 -5.69 -10.02 8.86
C GLY A 12 -4.92 -10.77 7.78
N TRP A 13 -5.34 -10.63 6.53
CA TRP A 13 -4.75 -11.36 5.40
C TRP A 13 -3.37 -10.82 4.99
N MET A 14 -3.09 -9.52 5.14
CA MET A 14 -1.73 -8.98 4.99
C MET A 14 -0.80 -9.44 6.12
N SER A 15 -1.29 -9.49 7.37
CA SER A 15 -0.52 -10.00 8.50
C SER A 15 -0.15 -11.47 8.30
N ALA A 16 -1.13 -12.29 7.89
CA ALA A 16 -0.93 -13.69 7.54
C ALA A 16 0.12 -13.85 6.42
N ALA A 17 -0.04 -13.12 5.31
CA ALA A 17 0.87 -13.20 4.18
C ALA A 17 2.29 -12.75 4.55
N GLY A 18 2.41 -11.67 5.33
CA GLY A 18 3.69 -11.16 5.81
C GLY A 18 4.42 -12.12 6.75
N LEU A 19 3.69 -12.83 7.63
CA LEU A 19 4.26 -13.87 8.48
C LEU A 19 4.72 -15.07 7.66
N LEU A 20 3.86 -15.59 6.77
CA LEU A 20 4.18 -16.74 5.93
C LEU A 20 5.34 -16.47 4.96
N GLY A 21 5.47 -15.25 4.45
CA GLY A 21 6.59 -14.85 3.59
C GLY A 21 7.90 -14.62 4.33
N GLY A 22 7.85 -14.37 5.66
CA GLY A 22 9.03 -14.13 6.49
C GLY A 22 9.52 -15.34 7.30
N LEU A 23 8.63 -16.28 7.62
CA LEU A 23 8.94 -17.45 8.42
C LEU A 23 9.49 -18.59 7.54
N LYS A 24 10.47 -19.33 8.06
CA LYS A 24 10.94 -20.58 7.45
C LYS A 24 9.92 -21.70 7.68
N PRO A 25 9.80 -22.67 6.76
CA PRO A 25 8.98 -23.85 6.95
C PRO A 25 9.24 -24.51 8.31
N GLY A 26 8.18 -24.79 9.07
CA GLY A 26 8.24 -25.44 10.38
C GLY A 26 8.50 -24.52 11.58
N GLN A 27 8.81 -23.23 11.41
CA GLN A 27 9.02 -22.31 12.55
C GLN A 27 7.73 -22.03 13.34
N ALA A 28 6.63 -21.80 12.63
CA ALA A 28 5.32 -21.61 13.26
C ALA A 28 4.19 -22.14 12.37
N THR A 29 3.08 -22.49 13.01
CA THR A 29 1.78 -22.62 12.33
C THR A 29 1.06 -21.28 12.43
N VAL A 30 0.45 -20.84 11.32
CA VAL A 30 -0.35 -19.62 11.28
C VAL A 30 -1.79 -20.02 11.00
N ARG A 31 -2.72 -19.51 11.81
CA ARG A 31 -4.17 -19.71 11.68
C ARG A 31 -4.85 -18.36 11.72
N LEU A 32 -5.97 -18.22 10.99
CA LEU A 32 -6.76 -17.00 10.98
C LEU A 32 -8.21 -17.33 11.30
N ILE A 33 -8.80 -16.55 12.22
CA ILE A 33 -10.21 -16.63 12.58
C ILE A 33 -10.89 -15.36 12.05
N GLU A 34 -11.87 -15.52 11.16
CA GLU A 34 -12.72 -14.42 10.66
C GLU A 34 -14.16 -14.91 10.54
N SER A 35 -15.12 -13.99 10.53
CA SER A 35 -16.54 -14.32 10.32
C SER A 35 -17.06 -13.59 9.10
N ASP A 36 -17.82 -14.30 8.27
CA ASP A 36 -18.46 -13.73 7.08
C ASP A 36 -19.62 -12.77 7.45
N ASP A 37 -20.14 -12.85 8.68
CA ASP A 37 -21.15 -11.95 9.24
C ASP A 37 -20.57 -10.58 9.64
N ILE A 38 -19.25 -10.46 9.78
CA ILE A 38 -18.58 -9.22 10.15
C ILE A 38 -18.00 -8.59 8.89
N ALA A 39 -18.75 -7.64 8.34
CA ALA A 39 -18.28 -6.88 7.19
C ALA A 39 -16.96 -6.19 7.52
N THR A 40 -15.96 -6.41 6.68
CA THR A 40 -14.71 -5.65 6.72
C THR A 40 -14.99 -4.25 6.18
N VAL A 41 -14.37 -3.23 6.77
CA VAL A 41 -14.39 -1.88 6.19
C VAL A 41 -13.69 -1.96 4.83
N GLY A 42 -14.47 -1.96 3.75
CA GLY A 42 -14.01 -2.02 2.38
C GLY A 42 -14.42 -0.77 1.63
N VAL A 43 -13.52 0.21 1.56
CA VAL A 43 -13.63 1.37 0.67
C VAL A 43 -12.45 1.26 -0.29
N GLY A 44 -12.66 1.46 -1.59
CA GLY A 44 -11.60 1.39 -2.61
C GLY A 44 -10.33 2.05 -2.10
N GLU A 45 -9.27 1.27 -1.91
CA GLU A 45 -8.14 1.68 -1.10
C GLU A 45 -7.06 2.24 -2.02
N ALA A 46 -6.79 3.52 -1.85
CA ALA A 46 -5.66 4.18 -2.50
C ALA A 46 -4.43 3.94 -1.64
N THR A 47 -3.42 3.28 -2.19
CA THR A 47 -2.21 2.89 -1.45
C THR A 47 -1.08 3.91 -1.58
N LEU A 48 0.04 3.64 -0.90
CA LEU A 48 1.33 4.32 -1.08
C LEU A 48 2.34 3.34 -1.69
N PRO A 49 3.47 3.81 -2.30
CA PRO A 49 4.42 2.95 -2.99
C PRO A 49 4.98 1.77 -2.15
N HIS A 50 4.96 1.89 -0.82
CA HIS A 50 5.35 0.83 0.12
C HIS A 50 4.57 -0.49 -0.07
N VAL A 51 3.34 -0.47 -0.58
CA VAL A 51 2.58 -1.70 -0.82
C VAL A 51 3.23 -2.57 -1.91
N ARG A 52 3.92 -1.95 -2.88
CA ARG A 52 4.70 -2.67 -3.90
C ARG A 52 5.83 -3.45 -3.25
N ALA A 53 6.60 -2.81 -2.37
CA ALA A 53 7.68 -3.46 -1.63
C ALA A 53 7.17 -4.62 -0.75
N PHE A 54 5.97 -4.50 -0.17
CA PHE A 54 5.32 -5.60 0.54
C PHE A 54 5.02 -6.77 -0.39
N ASN A 55 4.38 -6.52 -1.53
CA ASN A 55 4.02 -7.53 -2.53
C ASN A 55 5.24 -8.24 -3.11
N ASP A 56 6.27 -7.48 -3.48
CA ASP A 56 7.54 -8.00 -3.98
C ASP A 56 8.18 -8.94 -2.96
N ARG A 57 8.18 -8.55 -1.68
CA ARG A 57 8.76 -9.37 -0.59
C ARG A 57 8.07 -10.72 -0.44
N ILE A 58 6.76 -10.79 -0.67
CA ILE A 58 6.00 -12.04 -0.59
C ILE A 58 5.81 -12.72 -1.97
N GLY A 59 6.50 -12.23 -3.00
CA GLY A 59 6.52 -12.83 -4.33
C GLY A 59 5.17 -12.78 -5.04
N ILE A 60 4.38 -11.74 -4.80
CA ILE A 60 3.16 -11.46 -5.57
C ILE A 60 3.55 -10.80 -6.89
N GLU A 61 3.05 -11.34 -8.00
CA GLU A 61 3.22 -10.72 -9.32
C GLU A 61 2.24 -9.55 -9.48
N GLU A 62 2.76 -8.39 -9.89
CA GLU A 62 1.99 -7.13 -9.93
C GLU A 62 0.80 -7.23 -10.88
N ALA A 63 0.99 -7.76 -12.10
CA ALA A 63 -0.08 -7.84 -13.08
C ALA A 63 -1.20 -8.81 -12.66
N ASP A 64 -0.86 -9.92 -12.00
CA ASP A 64 -1.81 -10.88 -11.43
C ASP A 64 -2.64 -10.24 -10.31
N MET A 65 -1.99 -9.55 -9.37
CA MET A 65 -2.66 -8.83 -8.30
C MET A 65 -3.58 -7.73 -8.84
N MET A 66 -3.10 -6.94 -9.79
CA MET A 66 -3.88 -5.87 -10.43
C MET A 66 -5.12 -6.43 -11.13
N ARG A 67 -4.98 -7.53 -11.88
CA ARG A 67 -6.10 -8.21 -12.55
C ARG A 67 -7.12 -8.78 -11.55
N ALA A 68 -6.65 -9.36 -10.45
CA ALA A 68 -7.52 -9.96 -9.43
C ALA A 68 -8.28 -8.92 -8.58
N THR A 69 -7.83 -7.66 -8.57
CA THR A 69 -8.29 -6.65 -7.60
C THR A 69 -8.91 -5.40 -8.25
N ASN A 70 -9.17 -5.43 -9.55
CA ASN A 70 -9.59 -4.26 -10.33
C ASN A 70 -8.62 -3.07 -10.14
N GLY A 71 -7.32 -3.38 -10.11
CA GLY A 71 -6.26 -2.43 -9.80
C GLY A 71 -6.04 -1.40 -10.91
N THR A 72 -5.71 -0.18 -10.52
CA THR A 72 -5.22 0.89 -11.40
C THR A 72 -3.99 1.55 -10.79
N PHE A 73 -3.14 2.17 -11.63
CA PHE A 73 -1.95 2.85 -11.14
C PHE A 73 -2.28 4.19 -10.47
N LYS A 74 -1.51 4.53 -9.44
CA LYS A 74 -1.58 5.79 -8.70
C LYS A 74 -0.22 6.49 -8.73
N LEU A 75 -0.20 7.74 -9.19
CA LEU A 75 1.01 8.56 -9.32
C LEU A 75 1.14 9.67 -8.27
N GLY A 76 0.09 9.87 -7.47
CA GLY A 76 0.03 10.92 -6.45
C GLY A 76 -1.38 11.11 -5.93
N ILE A 77 -1.59 12.19 -5.19
CA ILE A 77 -2.89 12.59 -4.64
C ILE A 77 -3.14 14.04 -5.03
N GLU A 78 -4.26 14.32 -5.69
CA GLU A 78 -4.69 15.69 -5.97
C GLU A 78 -5.51 16.22 -4.80
N PHE A 79 -5.08 17.35 -4.24
CA PHE A 79 -5.77 18.10 -3.21
C PHE A 79 -6.46 19.30 -3.88
N ARG A 80 -7.78 19.42 -3.72
CA ARG A 80 -8.60 20.52 -4.25
C ARG A 80 -9.23 21.30 -3.12
N ASP A 81 -9.22 22.62 -3.22
CA ASP A 81 -9.84 23.56 -2.27
C ASP A 81 -9.24 23.56 -0.85
N TRP A 82 -8.07 22.95 -0.66
CA TRP A 82 -7.41 22.89 0.66
C TRP A 82 -6.73 24.21 1.08
N GLY A 83 -6.17 24.96 0.13
CA GLY A 83 -5.55 26.26 0.41
C GLY A 83 -6.57 27.39 0.35
N PHE A 84 -7.32 27.45 -0.74
CA PHE A 84 -8.44 28.35 -0.97
C PHE A 84 -9.38 27.75 -2.03
N LEU A 85 -10.64 28.22 -2.09
CA LEU A 85 -11.61 27.75 -3.09
C LEU A 85 -11.11 28.01 -4.52
N GLY A 86 -11.09 26.98 -5.35
CA GLY A 86 -10.53 26.98 -6.71
C GLY A 86 -9.04 26.61 -6.78
N SER A 87 -8.36 26.40 -5.65
CA SER A 87 -6.97 25.93 -5.64
C SER A 87 -6.87 24.42 -5.86
N SER A 88 -5.78 23.97 -6.48
CA SER A 88 -5.42 22.56 -6.53
C SER A 88 -3.92 22.37 -6.61
N TYR A 89 -3.42 21.30 -5.97
CA TYR A 89 -2.06 20.81 -6.17
C TYR A 89 -2.03 19.28 -6.10
N VAL A 90 -1.00 18.67 -6.69
CA VAL A 90 -0.76 17.23 -6.59
C VAL A 90 0.41 17.00 -5.66
N HIS A 91 0.25 16.11 -4.68
CA HIS A 91 1.36 15.51 -3.94
C HIS A 91 1.80 14.25 -4.70
N PRO A 92 2.93 14.30 -5.44
CA PRO A 92 3.34 13.20 -6.29
C PRO A 92 4.08 12.11 -5.52
N PHE A 93 4.10 10.91 -6.09
CA PHE A 93 5.09 9.90 -5.74
C PHE A 93 6.34 10.12 -6.59
N GLY A 94 7.10 11.18 -6.31
CA GLY A 94 8.29 11.51 -7.09
C GLY A 94 8.87 12.88 -6.74
N ALA A 95 9.97 13.21 -7.39
CA ALA A 95 10.68 14.46 -7.16
C ALA A 95 10.10 15.65 -7.94
N HIS A 96 10.52 16.85 -7.55
CA HIS A 96 10.47 18.07 -8.35
C HIS A 96 11.89 18.45 -8.75
N GLY A 97 12.17 18.46 -10.05
CA GLY A 97 13.48 18.81 -10.60
C GLY A 97 14.65 18.05 -9.95
N HIS A 98 15.84 18.64 -9.99
CA HIS A 98 17.05 18.14 -9.35
C HIS A 98 17.81 19.28 -8.67
N ALA A 99 18.75 18.94 -7.76
CA ALA A 99 19.56 19.94 -7.08
C ALA A 99 20.51 20.65 -8.07
N ILE A 100 20.61 21.98 -7.97
CA ILE A 100 21.46 22.81 -8.84
C ILE A 100 22.53 23.47 -7.98
N GLY A 101 23.80 23.20 -8.27
CA GLY A 101 24.93 23.72 -7.50
C GLY A 101 24.91 23.29 -6.02
N GLY A 102 24.42 22.07 -5.73
CA GLY A 102 24.26 21.55 -4.37
C GLY A 102 23.06 22.10 -3.60
N VAL A 103 22.27 22.99 -4.20
CA VAL A 103 21.07 23.57 -3.58
C VAL A 103 19.83 22.83 -4.05
N ALA A 104 18.95 22.48 -3.11
CA ALA A 104 17.69 21.79 -3.40
C ALA A 104 16.82 22.58 -4.40
N PHE A 105 16.18 21.86 -5.32
CA PHE A 105 15.43 22.44 -6.44
C PHE A 105 14.42 23.52 -6.02
N HIS A 106 13.67 23.29 -4.95
CA HIS A 106 12.62 24.21 -4.50
C HIS A 106 13.14 25.61 -4.13
N GLN A 107 14.40 25.74 -3.66
CA GLN A 107 15.01 27.04 -3.36
C GLN A 107 15.30 27.83 -4.63
N GLN A 108 15.84 27.14 -5.64
CA GLN A 108 16.13 27.73 -6.95
C GLN A 108 14.83 28.11 -7.68
N TRP A 109 13.85 27.21 -7.64
CA TRP A 109 12.51 27.46 -8.17
C TRP A 109 11.84 28.65 -7.47
N ALA A 110 11.88 28.74 -6.14
CA ALA A 110 11.26 29.84 -5.40
C ALA A 110 11.88 31.20 -5.80
N ARG A 111 13.21 31.28 -5.90
CA ARG A 111 13.91 32.47 -6.38
C ARG A 111 13.48 32.84 -7.81
N ALA A 112 13.47 31.88 -8.73
CA ALA A 112 13.06 32.11 -10.11
C ALA A 112 11.58 32.48 -10.23
N ARG A 113 10.70 31.90 -9.40
CA ARG A 113 9.27 32.20 -9.35
C ARG A 113 9.02 33.64 -8.89
N LEU A 114 9.72 34.09 -7.85
CA LEU A 114 9.67 35.48 -7.36
C LEU A 114 10.18 36.48 -8.41
N ALA A 115 11.14 36.08 -9.25
CA ALA A 115 11.63 36.88 -10.37
C ALA A 115 10.73 36.83 -11.62
N GLY A 116 9.61 36.08 -11.60
CA GLY A 116 8.72 35.90 -12.76
C GLY A 116 9.30 35.02 -13.87
N GLN A 117 10.29 34.18 -13.56
CA GLN A 117 11.07 33.39 -14.51
C GLN A 117 10.82 31.88 -14.43
N ALA A 118 9.92 31.42 -13.56
CA ALA A 118 9.59 29.99 -13.40
C ALA A 118 8.10 29.71 -13.60
N ALA A 119 7.83 28.54 -14.18
CA ALA A 119 6.49 27.97 -14.28
C ALA A 119 6.00 27.42 -12.93
N ASP A 120 4.82 26.80 -12.91
CA ASP A 120 4.32 26.09 -11.73
C ASP A 120 5.29 25.00 -11.29
N ILE A 121 5.45 24.77 -9.98
CA ILE A 121 6.39 23.75 -9.48
C ILE A 121 6.00 22.34 -9.96
N GLY A 122 4.71 22.12 -10.22
CA GLY A 122 4.19 20.86 -10.73
C GLY A 122 4.69 20.52 -12.14
N ASP A 123 5.04 21.52 -12.94
CA ASP A 123 5.54 21.31 -14.31
C ASP A 123 6.96 20.72 -14.32
N TYR A 124 7.64 20.72 -13.17
CA TYR A 124 8.97 20.13 -12.97
C TYR A 124 8.92 18.75 -12.30
N SER A 125 7.74 18.11 -12.22
CA SER A 125 7.60 16.75 -11.71
C SER A 125 7.02 15.82 -12.77
N TYR A 126 7.75 14.74 -13.07
CA TYR A 126 7.31 13.75 -14.06
C TYR A 126 5.94 13.15 -13.70
N ALA A 127 5.78 12.73 -12.44
CA ALA A 127 4.53 12.13 -11.94
C ALA A 127 3.32 13.05 -12.05
N ILE A 128 3.50 14.36 -11.79
CA ILE A 128 2.40 15.34 -11.88
C ILE A 128 2.01 15.56 -13.34
N VAL A 129 2.99 15.71 -14.23
CA VAL A 129 2.71 15.90 -15.66
C VAL A 129 2.05 14.65 -16.26
N ALA A 130 2.53 13.46 -15.89
CA ALA A 130 1.94 12.19 -16.31
C ALA A 130 0.51 12.02 -15.80
N SER A 131 0.24 12.32 -14.52
CA SER A 131 -1.10 12.21 -13.92
C SER A 131 -2.09 13.19 -14.56
N ARG A 132 -1.72 14.46 -14.75
CA ARG A 132 -2.54 15.47 -15.43
C ARG A 132 -2.87 15.08 -16.88
N ARG A 133 -2.02 14.27 -17.52
CA ARG A 133 -2.21 13.78 -18.90
C ARG A 133 -2.85 12.39 -18.98
N ASN A 134 -3.23 11.78 -17.85
CA ASN A 134 -3.72 10.40 -17.79
C ASN A 134 -2.80 9.40 -18.51
N ARG A 135 -1.49 9.55 -18.29
CA ARG A 135 -0.47 8.65 -18.85
C ARG A 135 0.21 7.87 -17.74
N PHE A 136 0.65 6.68 -18.09
CA PHE A 136 1.47 5.82 -17.24
C PHE A 136 2.50 5.12 -18.11
N GLU A 137 3.71 5.04 -17.59
CA GLU A 137 4.73 4.07 -18.00
C GLU A 137 5.34 3.50 -16.72
N PHE A 138 6.21 2.50 -16.84
CA PHE A 138 6.96 2.02 -15.69
C PHE A 138 8.18 2.91 -15.44
N PRO A 139 8.51 3.24 -14.18
CA PRO A 139 9.71 4.00 -13.88
C PRO A 139 10.97 3.33 -14.46
N SER A 140 11.80 4.13 -15.13
CA SER A 140 13.02 3.62 -15.76
C SER A 140 14.04 3.19 -14.70
N LYS A 141 14.78 2.11 -15.00
CA LYS A 141 15.95 1.70 -14.21
C LYS A 141 17.19 2.54 -14.53
N ASP A 142 17.20 3.28 -15.63
CA ASP A 142 18.24 4.24 -15.96
C ASP A 142 18.01 5.53 -15.17
N LEU A 143 18.85 5.76 -14.16
CA LEU A 143 18.77 6.90 -13.25
C LEU A 143 19.02 8.26 -13.91
N THR A 144 19.46 8.28 -15.18
CA THR A 144 19.64 9.52 -15.94
C THR A 144 18.38 9.94 -16.68
N ALA A 145 17.42 9.04 -16.85
CA ALA A 145 16.17 9.30 -17.56
C ALA A 145 15.16 10.04 -16.66
N ILE A 146 14.41 10.99 -17.20
CA ILE A 146 13.45 11.78 -16.39
C ILE A 146 12.35 10.91 -15.78
N ASN A 147 11.93 9.84 -16.47
CA ASN A 147 10.95 8.87 -15.99
C ASN A 147 11.53 7.91 -14.91
N SER A 148 12.78 8.05 -14.48
CA SER A 148 13.29 7.38 -13.28
C SER A 148 13.04 8.17 -11.98
N THR A 149 12.50 9.39 -12.08
CA THR A 149 12.38 10.33 -10.95
C THR A 149 11.08 10.19 -10.14
N TYR A 150 10.30 9.14 -10.42
CA TYR A 150 9.03 8.88 -9.77
C TYR A 150 8.85 7.40 -9.45
N ASP A 151 7.85 7.12 -8.62
CA ASP A 151 7.36 5.80 -8.27
C ASP A 151 5.83 5.76 -8.44
N HIS A 152 5.23 4.58 -8.29
CA HIS A 152 3.79 4.40 -8.36
C HIS A 152 3.27 3.55 -7.21
N ALA A 153 1.96 3.65 -7.02
CA ALA A 153 1.20 2.75 -6.15
C ALA A 153 -0.06 2.31 -6.89
N TYR A 154 -1.05 1.82 -6.15
CA TYR A 154 -2.28 1.27 -6.72
C TYR A 154 -3.53 1.87 -6.08
N HIS A 155 -4.59 2.00 -6.87
CA HIS A 155 -5.96 1.95 -6.37
C HIS A 155 -6.49 0.54 -6.66
N PHE A 156 -7.03 -0.15 -5.67
CA PHE A 156 -7.66 -1.45 -5.88
C PHE A 156 -8.86 -1.65 -4.95
N ASP A 157 -9.64 -2.69 -5.20
CA ASP A 157 -10.66 -3.16 -4.28
C ASP A 157 -10.02 -3.92 -3.11
N ALA A 158 -10.14 -3.37 -1.90
CA ALA A 158 -9.56 -3.93 -0.69
C ALA A 158 -10.11 -5.32 -0.35
N GLY A 159 -11.39 -5.59 -0.64
CA GLY A 159 -12.02 -6.89 -0.42
C GLY A 159 -11.49 -7.94 -1.40
N LEU A 160 -11.31 -7.56 -2.66
CA LEU A 160 -10.66 -8.44 -3.65
C LEU A 160 -9.20 -8.70 -3.29
N TYR A 161 -8.47 -7.69 -2.80
CA TYR A 161 -7.08 -7.87 -2.38
C TYR A 161 -6.96 -8.79 -1.15
N ALA A 162 -7.83 -8.62 -0.15
CA ALA A 162 -7.91 -9.54 0.99
C ALA A 162 -8.20 -10.98 0.54
N ARG A 163 -9.13 -11.17 -0.40
CA ARG A 163 -9.45 -12.49 -0.97
C ARG A 163 -8.29 -13.09 -1.77
N TYR A 164 -7.57 -12.26 -2.53
CA TYR A 164 -6.37 -12.66 -3.25
C TYR A 164 -5.29 -13.16 -2.28
N LEU A 165 -5.02 -12.41 -1.22
CA LEU A 165 -4.08 -12.79 -0.17
C LEU A 165 -4.52 -14.03 0.61
N ARG A 166 -5.83 -14.21 0.83
CA ARG A 166 -6.39 -15.44 1.40
C ARG A 166 -5.99 -16.66 0.60
N GLY A 167 -6.23 -16.65 -0.71
CA GLY A 167 -5.83 -17.76 -1.60
C GLY A 167 -4.32 -17.99 -1.56
N TRP A 168 -3.53 -16.91 -1.57
CA TRP A 168 -2.07 -17.00 -1.45
C TRP A 168 -1.62 -17.66 -0.15
N CYS A 169 -2.28 -17.36 0.98
CA CYS A 169 -1.98 -17.90 2.31
C CYS A 169 -2.43 -19.35 2.47
N GLU A 170 -3.65 -19.68 2.04
CA GLU A 170 -4.21 -21.05 2.12
C GLU A 170 -3.35 -22.03 1.29
N ALA A 171 -2.89 -21.61 0.11
CA ALA A 171 -1.95 -22.38 -0.71
C ALA A 171 -0.60 -22.67 -0.03
N ARG A 172 -0.28 -21.94 1.06
CA ARG A 172 0.93 -22.10 1.87
C ARG A 172 0.66 -22.74 3.23
N GLY A 173 -0.51 -23.37 3.38
CA GLY A 173 -0.85 -24.20 4.54
C GLY A 173 -1.47 -23.45 5.71
N LEU A 174 -1.84 -22.17 5.55
CA LEU A 174 -2.63 -21.49 6.57
C LEU A 174 -4.04 -22.06 6.64
N THR A 175 -4.50 -22.34 7.86
CA THR A 175 -5.89 -22.77 8.11
C THR A 175 -6.75 -21.57 8.51
N ARG A 176 -7.78 -21.28 7.71
CA ARG A 176 -8.88 -20.38 8.10
C ARG A 176 -9.86 -21.14 8.97
N THR A 177 -10.30 -20.51 10.05
CA THR A 177 -11.45 -20.92 10.85
C THR A 177 -12.54 -19.87 10.69
N GLU A 178 -13.70 -20.27 10.18
CA GLU A 178 -14.88 -19.40 10.21
C GLU A 178 -15.44 -19.38 11.64
N GLY A 179 -15.80 -18.19 12.12
CA GLY A 179 -16.56 -18.06 13.36
C GLY A 179 -16.29 -16.74 14.09
N LYS A 180 -17.13 -16.47 15.09
CA LYS A 180 -17.01 -15.30 15.97
C LYS A 180 -16.33 -15.70 17.26
N VAL A 181 -15.40 -14.86 17.73
CA VAL A 181 -14.77 -15.03 19.04
C VAL A 181 -15.73 -14.55 20.11
N ARG A 182 -16.16 -15.48 20.97
CA ARG A 182 -17.05 -15.20 22.10
C ARG A 182 -16.29 -14.80 23.36
N GLU A 183 -15.16 -15.46 23.62
CA GLU A 183 -14.40 -15.29 24.86
C GLU A 183 -12.90 -15.41 24.58
N VAL A 184 -12.11 -14.56 25.24
CA VAL A 184 -10.65 -14.65 25.30
C VAL A 184 -10.26 -15.11 26.70
N ARG A 185 -9.66 -16.30 26.80
CA ARG A 185 -9.18 -16.84 28.08
C ARG A 185 -7.76 -16.41 28.32
N LEU A 186 -7.50 -15.92 29.52
CA LEU A 186 -6.17 -15.52 29.97
C LEU A 186 -5.58 -16.61 30.87
N ASP A 187 -4.27 -16.76 30.83
CA ASP A 187 -3.53 -17.56 31.81
C ASP A 187 -3.57 -16.85 33.17
N PRO A 188 -4.00 -17.53 34.27
CA PRO A 188 -4.19 -16.88 35.55
C PRO A 188 -2.89 -16.46 36.25
N GLY A 189 -1.74 -17.02 35.85
CA GLY A 189 -0.44 -16.69 36.45
C GLY A 189 0.23 -15.49 35.80
N SER A 190 0.25 -15.46 34.47
CA SER A 190 0.94 -14.45 33.66
C SER A 190 0.03 -13.31 33.18
N GLY A 191 -1.26 -13.56 33.00
CA GLY A 191 -2.20 -12.65 32.34
C GLY A 191 -2.15 -12.70 30.80
N ASP A 192 -1.32 -13.56 30.22
CA ASP A 192 -1.20 -13.71 28.77
C ASP A 192 -2.44 -14.38 28.17
N VAL A 193 -2.69 -14.16 26.87
CA VAL A 193 -3.77 -14.84 26.14
C VAL A 193 -3.45 -16.32 26.02
N ALA A 194 -4.31 -17.18 26.59
CA ALA A 194 -4.17 -18.63 26.59
C ALA A 194 -5.00 -19.30 25.48
N ALA A 195 -6.24 -18.84 25.26
CA ALA A 195 -7.13 -19.43 24.27
C ALA A 195 -8.23 -18.48 23.79
N LEU A 196 -8.79 -18.79 22.62
CA LEU A 196 -9.99 -18.16 22.08
C LEU A 196 -11.11 -19.20 22.06
N VAL A 197 -12.30 -18.82 22.53
CA VAL A 197 -13.51 -19.64 22.47
C VAL A 197 -14.41 -19.05 21.40
N LEU A 198 -14.82 -19.91 20.46
CA LEU A 198 -15.74 -19.53 19.39
C LEU A 198 -17.20 -19.75 19.83
N GLU A 199 -18.13 -19.14 19.11
CA GLU A 199 -19.57 -19.41 19.23
C GLU A 199 -19.96 -20.85 18.83
#